data_AF-A0A103E6U3-F1
#
_entry.id   AF-A0A103E6U3-F1
#
_cell.length_a   1.000
_cell.length_b   1.000
_cell.length_c   1.000
_cell.angle_alpha   90.00
_cell.angle_beta   90.00
_cell.angle_gamma   90.00
#
_symmetry.space_group_name_H-M   'P 1'
#
loop_
_entity.id
_entity.type
_entity.pdbx_description
1 polymer ?
#
loop_
_entity_poly.entity_id
_entity_poly.type
_entity_poly.pdbx_seq_one_letter_code
_entity_poly.pdbx_strand_id
1 'polypeptide(L)'
;MTAPHGRPVCIAALGPARASASASHTSVAVYADETSGRLTIQVTWMRASASARGRDCRCTVDLAFQADALARYTTLDAAERRRVRMHLCNAACRAVDERQWHADDAAIKCRVALEVTAAELDAALRLR
;
A
#
# COMPACT_ATOMS: atom_id res chain seq x y z
N MET A 1 16.53 14.59 -21.83
CA MET A 1 15.06 14.71 -21.79
C MET A 1 14.54 13.74 -20.72
N THR A 2 14.30 14.25 -19.52
CA THR A 2 13.83 13.49 -18.36
C THR A 2 12.31 13.38 -18.44
N ALA A 3 11.78 12.15 -18.52
CA ALA A 3 10.33 11.93 -18.53
C ALA A 3 9.73 12.37 -17.17
N PRO A 4 8.53 12.96 -17.13
CA PRO A 4 7.91 13.34 -15.87
C PRO A 4 7.57 12.07 -15.09
N HIS A 5 8.18 11.90 -13.92
CA HIS A 5 7.77 10.89 -12.95
C HIS A 5 6.29 11.15 -12.60
N GLY A 6 5.40 10.30 -13.11
CA GLY A 6 3.97 10.40 -12.86
C GLY A 6 3.68 10.36 -11.36
N ARG A 7 2.85 11.29 -10.87
CA ARG A 7 2.49 11.41 -9.46
C ARG A 7 1.90 10.08 -8.95
N PRO A 8 2.30 9.59 -7.76
CA PRO A 8 1.67 8.43 -7.15
C PRO A 8 0.18 8.73 -6.90
N VAL A 9 -0.70 7.85 -7.39
CA VAL A 9 -2.14 7.94 -7.16
C VAL A 9 -2.44 7.29 -5.82
N CYS A 10 -2.87 8.07 -4.84
CA CYS A 10 -3.38 7.54 -3.57
C CYS A 10 -4.62 6.67 -3.84
N ILE A 11 -4.62 5.42 -3.37
CA ILE A 11 -5.79 4.53 -3.44
C ILE A 11 -6.84 5.06 -2.46
N ALA A 12 -7.57 6.07 -2.88
CA ALA A 12 -8.75 6.55 -2.19
C ALA A 12 -9.87 5.52 -2.41
N ALA A 13 -10.16 4.74 -1.35
CA ALA A 13 -11.39 3.99 -1.16
C ALA A 13 -11.78 3.01 -2.29
N LEU A 14 -11.33 1.77 -2.19
CA LEU A 14 -12.01 0.67 -2.89
C LEU A 14 -13.28 0.27 -2.11
N GLY A 15 -14.35 1.03 -2.35
CA GLY A 15 -15.63 0.41 -2.73
C GLY A 15 -15.55 -0.04 -4.20
N PRO A 16 -16.46 -0.88 -4.70
CA PRO A 16 -16.34 -1.46 -6.03
C PRO A 16 -16.47 -0.38 -7.11
N ALA A 17 -15.35 0.14 -7.60
CA ALA A 17 -15.31 1.14 -8.66
C ALA A 17 -15.04 0.46 -10.00
N ARG A 18 -16.01 0.66 -10.90
CA ARG A 18 -16.09 0.17 -12.28
C ARG A 18 -14.85 0.54 -13.11
N ALA A 19 -14.58 -0.37 -14.04
CA ALA A 19 -13.53 -0.33 -15.04
C ALA A 19 -13.39 1.01 -15.77
N SER A 20 -12.14 1.47 -15.92
CA SER A 20 -11.70 2.29 -17.04
C SER A 20 -10.27 1.92 -17.48
N ALA A 21 -9.99 2.14 -18.76
CA ALA A 21 -9.00 1.47 -19.58
C ALA A 21 -7.51 1.72 -19.19
N SER A 22 -6.97 0.81 -18.39
CA SER A 22 -5.75 0.03 -18.61
C SER A 22 -5.81 -1.00 -17.48
N ALA A 23 -5.76 -2.30 -17.76
CA ALA A 23 -6.02 -3.32 -16.74
C ALA A 23 -4.86 -3.37 -15.73
N SER A 24 -4.81 -2.38 -14.84
CA SER A 24 -4.02 -2.40 -13.63
C SER A 24 -4.67 -3.43 -12.73
N HIS A 25 -4.13 -4.65 -12.73
CA HIS A 25 -4.61 -5.69 -11.85
C HIS A 25 -4.14 -5.37 -10.44
N THR A 26 -5.09 -4.99 -9.58
CA THR A 26 -4.87 -4.82 -8.13
C THR A 26 -5.47 -6.03 -7.42
N SER A 27 -4.70 -6.67 -6.55
CA SER A 27 -5.16 -7.75 -5.67
C SER A 27 -4.88 -7.38 -4.22
N VAL A 28 -5.82 -7.73 -3.35
CA VAL A 28 -5.66 -7.59 -1.89
C VAL A 28 -5.76 -8.96 -1.27
N ALA A 29 -4.79 -9.32 -0.43
CA ALA A 29 -4.80 -10.52 0.39
C ALA A 29 -4.67 -10.11 1.86
N VAL A 30 -5.33 -10.85 2.74
CA VAL A 30 -5.25 -10.64 4.19
C VAL A 30 -4.78 -11.94 4.83
N TYR A 31 -3.73 -11.84 5.63
CA TYR A 31 -3.16 -12.95 6.38
C TYR A 31 -3.34 -12.65 7.87
N ALA A 32 -4.01 -13.54 8.60
CA ALA A 32 -4.10 -13.49 10.04
C ALA A 32 -3.17 -14.56 10.62
N ASP A 33 -2.30 -14.15 11.55
CA ASP A 33 -1.54 -15.06 12.40
C ASP A 33 -2.27 -15.16 13.74
N GLU A 34 -3.01 -16.25 13.92
CA GLU A 34 -3.79 -16.53 15.13
C GLU A 34 -2.92 -16.78 16.37
N THR A 35 -1.62 -17.11 16.18
CA THR A 35 -0.70 -17.35 17.30
C THR A 35 -0.14 -16.05 17.83
N SER A 36 0.24 -15.13 16.94
CA SER A 36 0.80 -13.84 17.33
C SER A 36 -0.25 -12.72 17.42
N GLY A 37 -1.49 -12.96 16.98
CA GLY A 37 -2.54 -11.94 16.85
C GLY A 37 -2.22 -10.86 15.81
N ARG A 38 -1.27 -11.13 14.89
CA ARG A 38 -0.85 -10.15 13.86
C ARG A 38 -1.72 -10.29 12.63
N LEU A 39 -1.93 -9.18 11.93
CA LEU A 39 -2.67 -9.16 10.68
C LEU A 39 -1.87 -8.45 9.61
N THR A 40 -1.63 -9.12 8.49
CA THR A 40 -0.95 -8.52 7.33
C THR A 40 -1.94 -8.31 6.21
N ILE A 41 -2.09 -7.06 5.78
CA ILE A 41 -2.81 -6.71 4.55
C ILE A 41 -1.78 -6.54 3.44
N GLN A 42 -1.77 -7.46 2.49
CA GLN A 42 -0.94 -7.37 1.30
C GLN A 42 -1.75 -6.74 0.16
N VAL A 43 -1.26 -5.63 -0.37
CA VAL A 43 -1.81 -4.99 -1.57
C VAL A 43 -0.78 -5.13 -2.68
N THR A 44 -1.15 -5.84 -3.74
CA THR A 44 -0.33 -5.97 -4.94
C THR A 44 -0.99 -5.25 -6.09
N TRP A 45 -0.22 -4.53 -6.90
CA TRP A 45 -0.68 -4.03 -8.18
C TRP A 45 0.34 -4.29 -9.28
N MET A 46 -0.16 -4.55 -10.48
CA MET A 46 0.64 -4.64 -11.70
C MET A 46 0.30 -3.45 -12.60
N ARG A 47 1.32 -2.70 -13.01
CA ARG A 47 1.19 -1.72 -14.09
C ARG A 47 1.63 -2.38 -15.39
N ALA A 48 0.66 -2.63 -16.27
CA ALA A 48 0.92 -3.02 -17.64
C ALA A 48 1.66 -1.87 -18.33
N SER A 49 2.83 -2.14 -18.88
CA SER A 49 3.57 -1.12 -19.61
C SER A 49 2.90 -0.85 -20.97
N ALA A 50 2.74 0.42 -21.33
CA ALA A 50 2.07 0.81 -22.58
C ALA A 50 2.93 0.58 -23.85
N SER A 51 4.15 0.04 -23.74
CA SER A 51 5.04 -0.19 -24.88
C SER A 51 5.33 -1.67 -25.07
N ALA A 52 5.47 -2.11 -26.34
CA ALA A 52 5.81 -3.49 -26.72
C ALA A 52 7.18 -3.99 -26.21
N ARG A 53 7.93 -3.14 -25.49
CA ARG A 53 9.21 -3.44 -24.83
C ARG A 53 9.19 -3.14 -23.33
N GLY A 54 8.09 -2.64 -22.80
CA GLY A 54 8.00 -2.29 -21.39
C GLY A 54 7.85 -3.56 -20.55
N ARG A 55 8.53 -3.58 -19.40
CA ARG A 55 8.35 -4.66 -18.42
C ARG A 55 7.12 -4.34 -17.60
N ASP A 56 6.31 -5.35 -17.30
CA ASP A 56 5.28 -5.22 -16.29
C ASP A 56 5.95 -4.90 -14.94
N CYS A 57 5.50 -3.81 -14.32
CA CYS A 57 5.96 -3.42 -12.99
C CYS A 57 4.97 -3.96 -11.97
N ARG A 58 5.41 -4.86 -11.10
CA ARG A 58 4.61 -5.36 -9.98
C ARG A 58 5.10 -4.75 -8.68
N CYS A 59 4.25 -4.02 -7.99
CA CYS A 59 4.49 -3.59 -6.62
C CYS A 59 3.67 -4.43 -5.66
N THR A 60 4.23 -4.69 -4.48
CA THR A 60 3.56 -5.30 -3.35
C THR A 60 3.85 -4.48 -2.11
N VAL A 61 2.82 -4.06 -1.40
CA VAL A 61 2.92 -3.42 -0.09
C VAL A 61 2.31 -4.36 0.93
N ASP A 62 3.10 -4.75 1.91
CA ASP A 62 2.65 -5.51 3.07
C ASP A 62 2.46 -4.54 4.24
N LEU A 63 1.22 -4.34 4.70
CA LEU A 63 0.91 -3.60 5.92
C LEU A 63 0.75 -4.61 7.06
N ALA A 64 1.78 -4.74 7.89
CA ALA A 64 1.82 -5.70 8.99
C ALA A 64 1.35 -5.03 10.30
N PHE A 65 0.10 -5.25 10.68
CA PHE A 65 -0.46 -4.79 11.95
C PHE A 65 0.06 -5.65 13.09
N GLN A 66 0.69 -5.00 14.06
CA GLN A 66 0.95 -5.57 15.37
C GLN A 66 -0.36 -5.76 16.14
N ALA A 67 -0.40 -6.71 17.07
CA ALA A 67 -1.62 -7.07 17.79
C ALA A 67 -2.19 -5.87 18.58
N ASP A 68 -1.32 -5.09 19.21
CA ASP A 68 -1.68 -3.87 19.94
C ASP A 68 -2.21 -2.76 19.01
N ALA A 69 -1.60 -2.60 17.83
CA ALA A 69 -2.06 -1.68 16.81
C ALA A 69 -3.43 -2.07 16.28
N LEU A 70 -3.66 -3.37 16.03
CA LEU A 70 -4.95 -3.88 15.57
C LEU A 70 -6.04 -3.65 16.64
N ALA A 71 -5.75 -3.98 17.91
CA ALA A 71 -6.65 -3.72 19.03
C ALA A 71 -6.95 -2.23 19.19
N ARG A 72 -5.95 -1.35 19.03
CA ARG A 72 -6.16 0.10 19.04
C ARG A 72 -7.05 0.53 17.87
N TYR A 73 -6.79 0.06 16.66
CA TYR A 73 -7.54 0.45 15.46
C TYR A 73 -9.04 0.12 15.56
N THR A 74 -9.41 -0.99 16.20
CA THR A 74 -10.82 -1.37 16.38
C THR A 74 -11.57 -0.44 17.34
N THR A 75 -10.87 0.21 18.29
CA THR A 75 -11.47 1.19 19.21
C THR A 75 -11.72 2.57 18.58
N LEU A 76 -11.13 2.85 17.41
CA LEU A 76 -11.22 4.15 16.76
C LEU A 76 -12.59 4.38 16.12
N ASP A 77 -13.04 5.64 16.12
CA ASP A 77 -14.23 6.06 15.39
C ASP A 77 -14.00 6.15 13.86
N ALA A 78 -15.06 6.45 13.11
CA ALA A 78 -14.97 6.51 11.65
C ALA A 78 -14.04 7.63 11.12
N ALA A 79 -13.98 8.78 11.80
CA ALA A 79 -13.14 9.90 11.42
C ALA A 79 -11.66 9.61 11.72
N GLU A 80 -11.38 9.03 12.89
CA GLU A 80 -10.07 8.57 13.30
C GLU A 80 -9.54 7.47 12.37
N ARG A 81 -10.36 6.45 12.05
CA ARG A 81 -10.00 5.40 11.08
C ARG A 81 -9.71 5.96 9.70
N ARG A 82 -10.42 7.01 9.27
CA ARG A 82 -10.15 7.72 8.00
C ARG A 82 -8.79 8.40 8.03
N ARG A 83 -8.41 9.06 9.14
CA ARG A 83 -7.09 9.69 9.31
C ARG A 83 -5.97 8.67 9.26
N VAL A 84 -6.09 7.57 10.02
CA VAL A 84 -5.15 6.46 9.98
C VAL A 84 -4.99 5.92 8.55
N ARG A 85 -6.10 5.66 7.84
CA ARG A 85 -6.04 5.14 6.47
C ARG A 85 -5.30 6.10 5.53
N MET A 86 -5.51 7.40 5.66
CA MET A 86 -4.82 8.41 4.87
C MET A 86 -3.32 8.45 5.19
N HIS A 87 -2.97 8.39 6.47
CA HIS A 87 -1.58 8.33 6.93
C HIS A 87 -0.85 7.10 6.39
N LEU A 88 -1.42 5.91 6.55
CA LEU A 88 -0.85 4.66 6.05
C LEU A 88 -0.74 4.64 4.51
N CYS A 89 -1.71 5.23 3.81
CA CYS A 89 -1.63 5.40 2.35
C CYS A 89 -0.43 6.28 1.96
N ASN A 90 -0.22 7.41 2.64
CA ASN A 90 0.89 8.30 2.36
C ASN A 90 2.25 7.65 2.69
N ALA A 91 2.32 6.93 3.81
CA ALA A 91 3.51 6.15 4.19
C ALA A 91 3.84 5.08 3.15
N ALA A 92 2.83 4.33 2.68
CA ALA A 92 2.98 3.34 1.62
C ALA A 92 3.45 3.96 0.30
N CYS A 93 2.87 5.07 -0.13
CA CYS A 93 3.31 5.79 -1.33
C CYS A 93 4.77 6.23 -1.21
N ARG A 94 5.14 6.87 -0.09
CA ARG A 94 6.52 7.31 0.14
C ARG A 94 7.50 6.14 0.13
N ALA A 95 7.18 5.04 0.80
CA ALA A 95 8.06 3.89 0.86
C ALA A 95 8.22 3.18 -0.49
N VAL A 96 7.22 3.24 -1.37
CA VAL A 96 7.32 2.79 -2.76
C VAL A 96 8.17 3.74 -3.60
N ASP A 97 8.02 5.05 -3.41
CA ASP A 97 8.77 6.07 -4.15
C ASP A 97 10.26 6.07 -3.77
N GLU A 98 10.58 5.87 -2.48
CA GLU A 98 11.95 5.77 -1.96
C GLU A 98 12.64 4.47 -2.39
N ARG A 99 11.88 3.46 -2.83
CA ARG A 99 12.46 2.19 -3.26
C ARG A 99 13.20 2.37 -4.58
N GLN A 100 14.51 2.13 -4.57
CA GLN A 100 15.28 1.99 -5.81
C GLN A 100 14.82 0.74 -6.55
N TRP A 101 14.28 0.93 -7.76
CA TRP A 101 13.76 -0.14 -8.59
C TRP A 101 14.93 -0.85 -9.28
N HIS A 102 15.34 -2.01 -8.78
CA HIS A 102 16.36 -2.82 -9.42
C HIS A 102 15.75 -3.47 -10.68
N ALA A 103 16.27 -3.06 -11.84
CA ALA A 103 15.94 -3.67 -13.11
C ALA A 103 16.83 -4.90 -13.32
N ASP A 104 16.52 -6.02 -12.66
CA ASP A 104 17.12 -7.31 -13.01
C ASP A 104 16.05 -8.40 -13.16
N ASP A 105 16.42 -9.43 -13.92
CA ASP A 105 15.65 -9.99 -15.05
C ASP A 105 14.14 -10.33 -14.94
N ALA A 106 13.47 -10.12 -16.07
CA ALA A 106 12.08 -10.44 -16.44
C ALA A 106 10.92 -9.65 -15.81
N ALA A 107 11.02 -9.04 -14.63
CA ALA A 107 9.95 -8.17 -14.11
C ALA A 107 10.49 -7.15 -13.10
N ILE A 108 10.07 -5.89 -13.23
CA ILE A 108 10.38 -4.88 -12.23
C ILE A 108 9.51 -5.18 -10.99
N LYS A 109 10.10 -5.78 -9.96
CA LYS A 109 9.41 -6.17 -8.72
C LYS A 109 9.75 -5.21 -7.59
N CYS A 110 8.76 -4.46 -7.14
CA CYS A 110 8.82 -3.67 -5.91
C CYS A 110 8.10 -4.44 -4.80
N ARG A 111 8.75 -4.57 -3.65
CA ARG A 111 8.12 -5.04 -2.42
C ARG A 111 8.54 -4.14 -1.27
N VAL A 112 7.55 -3.65 -0.55
CA VAL A 112 7.70 -2.80 0.62
C VAL A 112 6.90 -3.42 1.75
N ALA A 113 7.49 -3.49 2.93
CA ALA A 113 6.79 -3.90 4.15
C ALA A 113 6.77 -2.71 5.10
N LEU A 114 5.59 -2.40 5.63
CA LEU A 114 5.39 -1.39 6.66
C LEU A 114 4.82 -2.07 7.90
N GLU A 115 5.55 -1.95 8.99
CA GLU A 115 5.08 -2.35 10.31
C GLU A 115 4.13 -1.26 10.84
N VAL A 116 2.90 -1.65 11.14
CA VAL A 116 1.88 -0.77 11.72
C VAL A 116 1.82 -1.04 13.21
N THR A 117 2.36 -0.09 13.98
CA THR A 117 2.42 -0.13 15.45
C THR A 117 1.38 0.80 16.07
N ALA A 118 1.07 0.63 17.36
CA ALA A 118 0.18 1.56 18.07
C ALA A 118 0.73 3.01 18.03
N ALA A 119 2.05 3.18 18.12
CA ALA A 119 2.69 4.49 18.02
C ALA A 119 2.47 5.14 16.64
N GLU A 120 2.49 4.36 15.56
CA GLU A 120 2.21 4.83 14.21
C GLU A 120 0.75 5.28 14.06
N LEU A 121 -0.18 4.56 14.68
CA LEU A 121 -1.59 4.96 14.74
C LEU A 121 -1.77 6.26 15.52
N ASP A 122 -1.14 6.39 16.69
CA ASP A 122 -1.23 7.59 17.50
C ASP A 122 -0.59 8.80 16.80
N ALA A 123 0.49 8.60 16.07
CA ALA A 123 1.08 9.63 15.22
C ALA A 123 0.07 10.11 14.16
N ALA A 124 -0.62 9.18 13.48
CA ALA A 124 -1.65 9.51 12.50
C ALA A 124 -2.81 10.32 13.08
N LEU A 125 -3.19 10.07 14.34
CA LEU A 125 -4.29 10.76 15.01
C LEU A 125 -3.93 12.19 15.44
N ARG A 126 -2.63 12.49 15.61
CA ARG A 126 -2.14 13.83 15.96
C ARG A 126 -2.01 14.77 14.76
N LEU A 127 -1.97 14.23 13.54
CA LEU A 127 -1.96 15.01 12.31
C LEU A 127 -3.34 15.67 12.14
N ARG A 128 -3.36 17.01 12.23
CA ARG A 128 -4.56 17.83 12.03
C ARG A 128 -4.81 18.15 10.57
#